data_AF-A0A821KQU4-F1
#
_entry.id   AF-A0A821KQU4-F1
#
_cell.length_a   1.000
_cell.length_b   1.000
_cell.length_c   1.000
_cell.angle_alpha   90.00
_cell.angle_beta   90.00
_cell.angle_gamma   90.00
#
_symmetry.space_group_name_H-M   'P 1'
#
loop_
_entity.id
_entity.type
_entity.pdbx_description
1 polymer ?
#
loop_
_entity_poly.entity_id
_entity_poly.type
_entity_poly.pdbx_seq_one_letter_code
_entity_poly.pdbx_strand_id
1 'polypeptide(L)'
;NITVHTGDKKNAATDARVYVVMHGKNSSSSQIFLCDGKFEKNSVDKFTTDASSDLSPLTTLDIGHDNSGVGPAWFLDKVCSDYLRISNLSKSLVQD
;
A
#
# COMPACT_ATOMS: atom_id res chain seq x y z
N ASN A 1 5.03 4.91 9.71
CA ASN A 1 5.28 5.14 8.28
C ASN A 1 4.76 3.96 7.46
N ILE A 2 4.39 4.20 6.20
CA ILE A 2 4.08 3.17 5.21
C ILE A 2 5.26 3.04 4.25
N THR A 3 5.72 1.82 4.01
CA THR A 3 6.76 1.53 3.01
C THR A 3 6.20 0.57 1.98
N VAL A 4 6.26 0.94 0.71
CA VAL A 4 5.77 0.14 -0.42
C VAL A 4 6.96 -0.33 -1.24
N HIS A 5 7.01 -1.62 -1.53
CA HIS A 5 8.03 -2.24 -2.37
C HIS A 5 7.38 -2.70 -3.68
N THR A 6 7.77 -2.08 -4.79
CA THR A 6 7.39 -2.54 -6.13
C THR A 6 8.41 -3.57 -6.59
N GLY A 7 7.94 -4.73 -7.06
CA GLY A 7 8.81 -5.85 -7.39
C GLY A 7 9.61 -5.67 -8.68
N ASP A 8 10.53 -6.61 -8.91
CA ASP A 8 11.42 -6.65 -10.08
C ASP A 8 10.88 -7.60 -11.17
N LYS A 9 9.73 -7.24 -11.76
CA LYS A 9 9.17 -7.91 -12.94
C LYS A 9 9.03 -6.96 -14.11
N LYS A 10 8.96 -7.49 -15.33
CA LYS A 10 8.62 -6.69 -16.51
C LYS A 10 7.23 -6.07 -16.29
N ASN A 11 7.09 -4.78 -16.57
CA ASN A 11 5.87 -3.99 -16.35
C ASN A 11 5.37 -4.03 -14.89
N ALA A 12 6.30 -4.01 -13.93
CA ALA A 12 5.96 -3.99 -12.50
C ALA A 12 5.52 -2.62 -11.99
N ALA A 13 5.91 -1.54 -12.67
CA ALA A 13 5.56 -0.17 -12.30
C ALA A 13 4.10 0.15 -12.59
N THR A 14 3.54 1.15 -11.90
CA THR A 14 2.18 1.63 -12.15
C THR A 14 2.12 3.16 -12.20
N ASP A 15 1.30 3.68 -13.11
CA ASP A 15 0.93 5.12 -13.16
C ASP A 15 -0.36 5.42 -12.38
N ALA A 16 -1.01 4.38 -11.82
CA ALA A 16 -2.27 4.52 -11.11
C ALA A 16 -2.07 5.19 -9.74
N ARG A 17 -3.14 5.82 -9.23
CA ARG A 17 -3.10 6.37 -7.88
C ARG A 17 -3.27 5.24 -6.86
N VAL A 18 -2.21 4.99 -6.10
CA VAL A 18 -2.19 3.97 -5.05
C VAL A 18 -2.76 4.54 -3.74
N TYR A 19 -3.53 3.72 -3.04
CA TYR A 19 -4.07 4.03 -1.72
C TYR A 19 -3.87 2.87 -0.75
N VAL A 20 -3.92 3.17 0.53
CA VAL A 20 -4.03 2.18 1.60
C VAL A 20 -5.31 2.36 2.40
N VAL A 21 -5.79 1.27 2.98
CA VAL A 21 -6.83 1.27 4.02
C VAL A 21 -6.25 0.61 5.25
N MET A 22 -6.29 1.31 6.38
CA MET A 22 -5.79 0.80 7.65
C MET A 22 -6.97 0.29 8.48
N HIS A 23 -6.85 -0.94 8.97
CA HIS A 23 -7.88 -1.56 9.80
C HIS A 23 -7.38 -1.64 11.24
N GLY A 24 -8.18 -1.09 12.15
CA GLY A 24 -8.05 -1.30 13.58
C GLY A 24 -8.93 -2.44 14.07
N LYS A 25 -8.95 -2.65 15.38
CA LYS A 25 -9.80 -3.67 16.00
C LYS A 25 -11.31 -3.43 15.75
N ASN A 26 -11.76 -2.19 15.79
CA ASN A 26 -13.19 -1.84 15.76
C ASN A 26 -13.57 -0.83 14.66
N SER A 27 -12.59 -0.37 13.87
CA SER A 27 -12.76 0.71 12.90
C SER A 27 -11.81 0.51 11.73
N SER A 28 -12.06 1.23 10.63
CA SER A 28 -11.19 1.25 9.45
C SER A 28 -11.11 2.68 8.95
N SER A 29 -9.97 3.05 8.38
CA SER A 29 -9.81 4.35 7.74
C SER A 29 -10.62 4.42 6.45
N SER A 30 -10.81 5.63 5.92
CA SER A 30 -11.07 5.79 4.49
C SER A 30 -9.83 5.39 3.68
N GLN A 31 -9.94 5.41 2.35
CA GLN A 31 -8.78 5.35 1.47
C GLN A 31 -7.85 6.53 1.76
N ILE A 32 -6.58 6.23 2.01
CA ILE A 32 -5.50 7.21 2.17
C ILE A 32 -4.61 7.07 0.96
N PHE A 33 -4.68 8.05 0.05
CA PHE A 33 -3.87 8.05 -1.16
C PHE A 33 -2.40 8.31 -0.82
N LEU A 34 -1.52 7.48 -1.37
CA LEU A 34 -0.07 7.59 -1.24
C LEU A 34 0.46 8.55 -2.30
N CYS A 35 0.20 9.85 -2.08
CA CYS A 35 0.59 10.91 -3.00
C CYS A 35 2.11 10.94 -3.22
N ASP A 36 2.53 11.35 -4.43
CA ASP A 36 3.93 11.49 -4.86
C ASP A 36 4.74 10.19 -4.93
N GLY A 37 4.11 9.03 -4.72
CA GLY A 37 4.72 7.73 -4.96
C GLY A 37 4.95 7.49 -6.44
N LYS A 38 6.16 7.04 -6.81
CA LYS A 38 6.47 6.71 -8.20
C LYS A 38 6.18 5.27 -8.55
N PHE A 39 6.24 4.38 -7.55
CA PHE A 39 5.94 2.96 -7.68
C PHE A 39 6.66 2.29 -8.86
N GLU A 40 7.91 2.68 -9.10
CA GLU A 40 8.73 2.21 -10.20
C GLU A 40 9.16 0.75 -10.02
N LYS A 41 9.50 0.09 -11.12
CA LYS A 41 10.04 -1.27 -11.06
C LYS A 41 11.25 -1.32 -10.12
N ASN A 42 11.27 -2.29 -9.20
CA ASN A 42 12.35 -2.49 -8.22
C ASN A 42 12.62 -1.25 -7.34
N SER A 43 11.56 -0.51 -6.98
CA SER A 43 11.64 0.66 -6.10
C SER A 43 11.15 0.39 -4.68
N VAL A 44 11.50 1.32 -3.79
CA VAL A 44 10.91 1.43 -2.46
C VAL A 44 10.44 2.87 -2.27
N ASP A 45 9.14 3.03 -2.11
CA ASP A 45 8.48 4.31 -1.86
C ASP A 45 8.07 4.39 -0.38
N LYS A 46 8.29 5.53 0.27
CA LYS A 46 8.04 5.73 1.71
C LYS A 46 7.11 6.90 1.94
N PHE A 47 6.11 6.69 2.78
CA PHE A 47 5.07 7.66 3.06
C PHE A 47 4.88 7.83 4.56
N THR A 48 4.66 9.07 4.95
CA THR A 48 4.14 9.41 6.27
C THR A 48 2.64 9.62 6.13
N THR A 49 1.86 8.83 6.85
CA THR A 49 0.39 8.92 6.88
C THR A 49 -0.05 9.20 8.30
N ASP A 50 -1.03 10.09 8.45
CA ASP A 50 -1.65 10.35 9.73
C ASP A 50 -2.69 9.25 10.00
N ALA A 51 -2.31 8.26 10.81
CA ALA A 51 -3.24 7.26 11.31
C ALA A 51 -3.95 7.82 12.55
N SER A 52 -5.27 7.89 12.51
CA SER A 52 -6.07 8.30 13.66
C SER A 52 -5.95 7.28 14.80
N SER A 53 -5.96 7.77 16.05
CA SER A 53 -5.76 6.95 17.25
C SER A 53 -6.86 5.90 17.47
N ASP A 54 -8.03 6.11 16.88
CA ASP A 54 -9.17 5.18 16.93
C ASP A 54 -8.92 3.87 16.15
N LEU A 55 -7.91 3.84 15.27
CA LEU A 55 -7.49 2.64 14.56
C LEU A 55 -6.58 1.73 15.41
N SER A 56 -6.21 2.14 16.63
CA SER A 56 -5.31 1.35 17.48
C SER A 56 -6.03 0.24 18.27
N PRO A 57 -5.45 -0.97 18.39
CA PRO A 57 -4.27 -1.44 17.65
C PRO A 57 -4.63 -1.74 16.19
N LEU A 58 -3.73 -1.40 15.27
CA LEU A 58 -3.87 -1.83 13.88
C LEU A 58 -3.77 -3.34 13.79
N THR A 59 -4.61 -3.93 12.96
CA THR A 59 -4.72 -5.37 12.75
C THR A 59 -4.27 -5.78 11.36
N THR A 60 -4.73 -5.06 10.33
CA THR A 60 -4.38 -5.29 8.93
C THR A 60 -4.22 -3.99 8.15
N LEU A 61 -3.61 -4.08 6.97
CA LEU A 61 -3.48 -2.99 6.03
C LEU A 61 -3.76 -3.55 4.63
N ASP A 62 -4.73 -2.94 3.96
CA ASP A 62 -5.04 -3.21 2.57
C ASP A 62 -4.40 -2.12 1.71
N ILE A 63 -3.96 -2.52 0.51
CA ILE A 63 -3.38 -1.61 -0.47
C ILE A 63 -4.01 -1.89 -1.83
N GLY A 64 -4.29 -0.83 -2.58
CA GLY A 64 -4.91 -0.91 -3.89
C GLY A 64 -4.62 0.31 -4.73
N HIS A 65 -5.17 0.34 -5.94
CA HIS A 65 -5.05 1.46 -6.86
C HIS A 65 -6.38 1.70 -7.59
N ASP A 66 -6.53 2.88 -8.19
CA ASP A 66 -7.77 3.28 -8.88
C ASP A 66 -7.81 2.92 -10.37
N ASN A 67 -6.85 2.14 -10.85
CA ASN A 67 -6.73 1.67 -12.24
C ASN A 67 -6.59 2.80 -13.28
N SER A 68 -6.15 3.99 -12.85
CA SER A 68 -5.88 5.13 -13.74
C SER A 68 -4.50 5.06 -14.39
N GLY A 69 -4.25 5.92 -15.38
CA GLY A 69 -2.96 6.01 -16.08
C GLY A 69 -2.82 5.08 -17.29
N VAL A 70 -1.63 5.06 -17.89
CA VAL A 70 -1.36 4.31 -19.14
C VAL A 70 -1.02 2.84 -18.85
N GLY A 71 -0.30 2.59 -17.75
CA GLY A 71 0.00 1.25 -17.26
C GLY A 71 -0.48 1.07 -15.82
N PRO A 72 -1.77 0.74 -15.59
CA PRO A 72 -2.29 0.64 -14.23
C PRO A 72 -1.92 -0.67 -13.52
N ALA A 73 -1.62 -1.72 -14.29
CA ALA A 73 -1.17 -3.01 -13.75
C ALA A 73 0.06 -2.81 -12.86
N TRP A 74 0.09 -3.50 -11.72
CA TRP A 74 1.13 -3.28 -10.72
C TRP A 74 1.61 -4.61 -10.14
N PHE A 75 2.93 -4.78 -10.07
CA PHE A 75 3.52 -5.91 -9.35
C PHE A 75 4.05 -5.44 -8.00
N LEU A 76 3.15 -5.37 -7.02
CA LEU A 76 3.49 -5.14 -5.62
C LEU A 76 4.24 -6.36 -5.04
N ASP A 77 5.41 -6.12 -4.44
CA ASP A 77 6.15 -7.15 -3.69
C ASP A 77 5.67 -7.23 -2.24
N LYS A 78 5.67 -6.08 -1.53
CA LYS A 78 5.16 -5.98 -0.16
C LYS A 78 4.85 -4.55 0.24
N VAL A 79 3.97 -4.40 1.21
CA VAL A 79 3.72 -3.15 1.94
C VAL A 79 3.97 -3.38 3.43
N CYS A 80 4.62 -2.42 4.09
CA CYS A 80 4.93 -2.48 5.51
C CYS A 80 4.41 -1.23 6.21
N SER A 81 3.92 -1.38 7.44
CA SER A 81 3.56 -0.27 8.32
C SER A 81 4.27 -0.42 9.66
N ASP A 82 4.90 0.64 10.17
CA ASP A 82 5.55 0.60 11.49
C ASP A 82 4.54 0.36 12.63
N TYR A 83 3.26 0.66 12.39
CA TYR A 83 2.17 0.46 13.33
C TYR A 83 1.67 -0.99 13.39
N LEU A 84 1.96 -1.79 12.35
CA LEU A 84 1.69 -3.22 12.31
C LEU A 84 2.97 -3.96 12.69
N ARG A 85 3.07 -4.38 13.96
CA ARG A 85 4.20 -5.20 14.41
C ARG A 85 4.21 -6.51 13.62
N ILE A 86 5.30 -6.72 12.88
CA ILE A 86 5.55 -7.78 11.90
C ILE A 86 5.14 -9.15 12.47
N SER A 87 3.97 -9.64 12.07
CA SER A 87 3.65 -11.07 12.19
C SER A 87 2.80 -11.60 11.05
N ASN A 88 2.07 -10.77 10.30
CA ASN A 88 1.26 -11.24 9.18
C ASN A 88 1.27 -10.23 8.03
N LEU A 89 1.99 -10.53 6.95
CA LEU A 89 1.79 -9.90 5.65
C LEU A 89 1.21 -10.96 4.70
N SER A 90 -0.08 -10.83 4.37
CA SER A 90 -0.67 -11.58 3.27
C SER A 90 -0.18 -10.99 1.95
N LYS A 91 0.50 -11.79 1.14
CA LYS A 91 0.78 -11.47 -0.26
C LYS A 91 -0.53 -11.60 -1.05
N SER A 92 -1.24 -10.50 -1.28
CA SER A 92 -2.24 -10.47 -2.35
C SER A 92 -1.55 -9.99 -3.63
N LEU A 93 -1.65 -10.83 -4.66
CA LEU A 93 -1.38 -10.42 -6.03
C LEU A 93 -2.52 -9.44 -6.38
N VAL A 94 -2.24 -8.16 -6.54
CA VAL A 94 -3.21 -7.22 -7.13
C VAL A 94 -3.20 -7.51 -8.63
N GLN A 95 -3.98 -8.50 -9.03
CA GLN A 95 -4.33 -8.75 -10.41
C GLN A 95 -5.83 -8.53 -10.53
N ASP A 96 -6.21 -7.61 -11.41
CA ASP A 96 -7.55 -7.62 -12.00
C ASP A 96 -7.81 -8.96 -12.70
#